data_AF-A0A7S0WJS8-F1
#
_entry.id   AF-A0A7S0WJS8-F1
#
_cell.length_a   1.000
_cell.length_b   1.000
_cell.length_c   1.000
_cell.angle_alpha   90.00
_cell.angle_beta   90.00
_cell.angle_gamma   90.00
#
_symmetry.space_group_name_H-M   'P 1'
#
loop_
_entity.id
_entity.type
_entity.pdbx_description
1 polymer ?
#
loop_
_entity_poly.entity_id
_entity_poly.type
_entity_poly.pdbx_seq_one_letter_code
_entity_poly.pdbx_strand_id
1 'polypeptide(L)'
;GPRGCAQCGAQCAELQQCTECGIMHYCDDGCRDAHWPLHVPLCPTAPRSSTPQPPGETPAPAAGATSAASTAPSRSCAQCGAAAGPGGKSLRVCSGCKGAYYCSGQ
;
A
#
# COMPACT_ATOMS: atom_id res chain seq x y z
N GLY A 1 13.54 -20.46 -19.73
CA GLY A 1 13.52 -19.13 -20.40
C GLY A 1 13.23 -18.07 -19.36
N PRO A 2 13.72 -16.84 -19.53
CA PRO A 2 13.48 -15.78 -18.56
C PRO A 2 11.98 -15.51 -18.46
N ARG A 3 11.46 -15.54 -17.23
CA ARG A 3 10.10 -15.08 -16.92
C ARG A 3 10.14 -13.56 -17.00
N GLY A 4 9.31 -12.97 -17.85
CA GLY A 4 9.21 -11.53 -18.03
C GLY A 4 7.85 -11.03 -17.57
N CYS A 5 7.76 -9.74 -17.28
CA CYS A 5 6.51 -9.10 -16.92
C CYS A 5 5.55 -9.13 -18.12
N ALA A 6 4.33 -9.61 -17.89
CA ALA A 6 3.32 -9.69 -18.94
C ALA A 6 2.87 -8.31 -19.47
N GLN A 7 2.98 -7.26 -18.65
CA GLN A 7 2.55 -5.91 -19.02
C GLN A 7 3.62 -5.13 -19.80
N CYS A 8 4.84 -5.11 -19.29
CA CYS A 8 5.92 -4.26 -19.83
C CYS A 8 7.04 -5.05 -20.51
N GLY A 9 7.00 -6.38 -20.46
CA GLY A 9 8.03 -7.26 -21.03
C GLY A 9 9.36 -7.23 -20.29
N ALA A 10 9.49 -6.45 -19.21
CA ALA A 10 10.73 -6.34 -18.46
C ALA A 10 11.08 -7.66 -17.76
N GLN A 11 12.36 -8.01 -17.80
CA GLN A 11 12.90 -9.15 -17.08
C GLN A 11 13.39 -8.65 -15.72
N CYS A 12 12.59 -8.85 -14.68
CA CYS A 12 12.96 -8.50 -13.31
C CYS A 12 13.49 -9.73 -12.58
N ALA A 13 14.43 -9.51 -11.65
CA ALA A 13 14.97 -10.59 -10.82
C ALA A 13 13.89 -11.20 -9.90
N GLU A 14 12.98 -10.35 -9.41
CA GLU A 14 11.85 -10.73 -8.58
C GLU A 14 10.57 -10.34 -9.32
N LEU A 15 9.85 -11.34 -9.83
CA LEU A 15 8.54 -11.13 -10.44
C LEU A 15 7.47 -11.69 -9.52
N GLN A 16 6.47 -10.88 -9.25
CA GLN A 16 5.28 -11.29 -8.54
C GLN A 16 4.37 -12.09 -9.47
N GLN A 17 3.89 -13.21 -8.96
CA GLN A 17 2.92 -14.04 -9.66
C GLN A 17 1.51 -13.54 -9.37
N CYS A 18 0.62 -13.70 -10.35
CA CYS A 18 -0.81 -13.53 -10.08
C CYS A 18 -1.22 -14.44 -8.92
N THR A 19 -1.82 -13.88 -7.88
CA THR A 19 -2.26 -14.63 -6.70
C THR A 19 -3.42 -15.57 -7.00
N GLU A 20 -4.20 -15.26 -8.04
CA GLU A 20 -5.36 -16.05 -8.46
C GLU A 20 -4.94 -17.30 -9.23
N CYS A 21 -4.12 -17.14 -10.27
CA CYS A 21 -3.77 -18.26 -11.17
C CYS A 21 -2.35 -18.76 -11.02
N GLY A 22 -1.42 -17.95 -10.50
CA GLY A 22 0.00 -18.27 -10.44
C GLY A 22 0.70 -18.35 -11.81
N ILE A 23 0.00 -18.09 -12.91
CA ILE A 23 0.51 -18.29 -14.28
C ILE A 23 1.28 -17.07 -14.78
N MET A 24 0.68 -15.87 -14.62
CA MET A 24 1.25 -14.62 -15.12
C MET A 24 2.19 -13.98 -14.11
N HIS A 25 3.30 -13.43 -14.61
CA HIS A 25 4.35 -12.76 -13.82
C HIS A 25 4.33 -11.26 -14.09
N TYR A 26 4.56 -10.46 -13.05
CA TYR A 26 4.55 -9.00 -13.09
C TYR A 26 5.73 -8.44 -12.29
N CYS A 27 6.25 -7.29 -12.68
CA CYS A 27 7.28 -6.60 -11.91
C CYS A 27 6.78 -6.21 -10.52
N ASP A 28 5.53 -5.73 -10.47
CA ASP A 28 4.93 -5.09 -9.30
C ASP A 28 3.41 -5.07 -9.45
N ASP A 29 2.69 -4.72 -8.38
CA ASP A 29 1.24 -4.64 -8.35
C ASP A 29 0.69 -3.67 -9.42
N GLY A 30 1.41 -2.58 -9.72
CA GLY A 30 1.03 -1.64 -10.78
C GLY A 30 1.02 -2.24 -12.19
N CYS A 31 1.95 -3.15 -12.49
CA CYS A 31 1.96 -3.88 -13.75
C CYS A 31 0.83 -4.91 -13.83
N ARG A 32 0.51 -5.56 -12.70
CA ARG A 32 -0.61 -6.49 -12.62
C ARG A 32 -1.93 -5.77 -12.86
N ASP A 33 -2.16 -4.65 -12.20
CA ASP A 33 -3.43 -3.91 -12.28
C ASP A 33 -3.67 -3.33 -13.68
N ALA A 34 -2.63 -2.76 -14.29
CA ALA A 34 -2.69 -2.26 -15.66
C ALA A 34 -2.96 -3.39 -16.69
N HIS A 35 -2.45 -4.59 -16.44
CA HIS A 35 -2.70 -5.76 -17.29
C HIS A 35 -4.02 -6.48 -16.94
N TRP A 36 -4.59 -6.24 -15.76
CA TRP A 36 -5.77 -6.92 -15.24
C TRP A 36 -6.95 -7.00 -16.24
N PRO A 37 -7.38 -5.92 -16.92
CA PRO A 37 -8.50 -6.01 -17.86
C PRO A 37 -8.24 -6.95 -19.04
N LEU A 38 -6.97 -7.13 -19.45
CA LEU A 38 -6.57 -8.08 -20.48
C LEU A 38 -6.34 -9.48 -19.92
N HIS A 39 -5.89 -9.57 -18.67
CA HIS A 39 -5.62 -10.82 -17.97
C HIS A 39 -6.89 -11.55 -17.54
N VAL A 40 -7.89 -10.85 -17.01
CA VAL A 40 -9.16 -11.39 -16.47
C VAL A 40 -9.80 -12.44 -17.38
N PRO A 41 -10.03 -12.20 -18.69
CA PRO A 41 -10.65 -13.21 -19.56
C PRO A 41 -9.78 -14.46 -19.78
N LEU A 42 -8.47 -14.37 -19.55
CA LEU A 42 -7.50 -15.45 -19.71
C LEU A 42 -7.16 -16.13 -18.39
N CYS A 43 -7.56 -15.55 -17.26
CA CYS A 43 -7.25 -16.07 -15.94
C CYS A 43 -8.20 -17.26 -15.63
N PRO A 44 -7.69 -18.50 -15.53
CA PRO A 44 -8.52 -19.69 -15.39
C PRO A 44 -9.26 -19.76 -14.03
N THR A 45 -8.76 -19.03 -13.04
CA THR A 45 -9.29 -18.95 -11.69
C THR A 45 -9.96 -17.61 -11.39
N ALA A 46 -9.95 -16.66 -12.33
CA ALA A 46 -10.65 -15.40 -12.11
C ALA A 46 -12.15 -15.69 -11.89
N PRO A 47 -12.75 -15.08 -10.87
CA PRO A 47 -14.19 -15.23 -10.65
C PRO A 47 -14.91 -14.69 -11.89
N ARG A 48 -15.71 -15.57 -12.54
CA ARG A 48 -16.68 -15.12 -13.55
C ARG A 48 -17.53 -14.04 -12.88
N SER A 49 -17.36 -12.83 -13.36
CA SER A 49 -17.78 -11.60 -12.69
C SER A 49 -19.22 -11.65 -12.21
N SER A 50 -19.44 -11.39 -10.93
CA SER A 50 -20.62 -10.66 -10.45
C SER A 50 -20.31 -10.15 -9.05
N THR A 51 -19.45 -9.13 -8.99
CA THR A 51 -19.46 -7.93 -8.11
C THR A 51 -18.01 -7.43 -8.01
N PRO A 52 -17.72 -6.13 -8.26
CA PRO A 52 -16.40 -5.58 -7.99
C PRO A 52 -16.17 -5.64 -6.47
N GLN A 53 -15.31 -6.55 -6.01
CA GLN A 53 -14.74 -6.41 -4.67
C GLN A 53 -13.61 -5.38 -4.74
N PRO A 54 -13.69 -4.26 -4.00
CA PRO A 54 -12.56 -3.37 -3.83
C PRO A 54 -11.44 -4.10 -3.07
N PRO A 55 -10.16 -3.71 -3.27
CA PRO A 55 -9.07 -4.31 -2.53
C PRO A 55 -9.16 -3.89 -1.06
N GLY A 56 -9.36 -4.86 -0.17
CA GLY A 56 -9.03 -4.69 1.25
C GLY A 56 -10.14 -4.87 2.28
N GLU A 57 -10.94 -5.93 2.20
CA GLU A 57 -11.64 -6.44 3.39
C GLU A 57 -10.83 -7.56 4.04
N THR A 58 -9.91 -7.17 4.92
CA THR A 58 -9.39 -8.06 5.96
C THR A 58 -10.56 -8.50 6.85
N PRO A 59 -10.72 -9.79 7.18
CA PRO A 59 -11.76 -10.20 8.11
C PRO A 59 -11.50 -9.56 9.47
N ALA A 60 -12.46 -8.76 9.92
CA ALA A 60 -12.45 -8.16 11.25
C ALA A 60 -12.42 -9.26 12.32
N PRO A 61 -11.50 -9.20 13.30
CA PRO A 61 -11.79 -9.77 14.61
C PRO A 61 -12.68 -8.78 15.37
N ALA A 62 -13.94 -9.18 15.58
CA ALA A 62 -14.80 -8.55 16.56
C ALA A 62 -14.21 -8.72 17.96
N ALA A 63 -13.86 -7.62 18.62
CA ALA A 63 -14.09 -7.32 20.03
C ALA A 63 -13.11 -6.27 20.51
N GLY A 64 -13.63 -5.15 21.03
CA GLY A 64 -12.83 -4.24 21.85
C GLY A 64 -13.23 -2.78 21.69
N ALA A 65 -14.19 -2.36 22.49
CA ALA A 65 -14.53 -0.97 22.77
C ALA A 65 -13.25 -0.13 23.08
N THR A 66 -13.14 1.14 22.73
CA THR A 66 -13.82 2.24 23.41
C THR A 66 -13.43 3.59 22.77
N SER A 67 -14.43 4.46 22.69
CA SER A 67 -14.39 5.91 22.95
C SER A 67 -13.34 6.82 22.31
N ALA A 68 -13.84 7.60 21.35
CA ALA A 68 -13.64 9.05 21.17
C ALA A 68 -12.53 9.74 21.98
N ALA A 69 -11.56 10.30 21.27
CA ALA A 69 -11.06 11.64 21.56
C ALA A 69 -10.62 12.31 20.27
N SER A 70 -11.48 13.19 19.76
CA SER A 70 -11.04 14.32 18.95
C SER A 70 -10.07 15.15 19.79
N THR A 71 -8.80 14.82 19.72
CA THR A 71 -7.73 15.69 20.19
C THR A 71 -6.79 15.88 19.01
N ALA A 72 -6.62 17.14 18.62
CA ALA A 72 -5.88 17.68 17.48
C ALA A 72 -4.68 16.82 17.03
N PRO A 73 -4.30 16.86 15.72
CA PRO A 73 -3.13 16.15 15.23
C PRO A 73 -1.90 16.55 16.04
N SER A 74 -1.52 15.69 16.98
CA SER A 74 -0.33 15.86 17.80
C SER A 74 0.84 15.69 16.85
N ARG A 75 1.32 16.80 16.31
CA ARG A 75 2.50 16.86 15.43
C ARG A 75 3.66 16.25 16.21
N SER A 76 3.95 14.98 16.00
CA SER A 76 5.01 14.24 16.68
C SER A 76 6.03 13.72 15.68
N CYS A 77 7.29 13.66 16.11
CA CYS A 77 8.38 13.21 15.24
C CYS A 77 8.22 11.72 14.92
N ALA A 78 8.19 11.36 13.63
CA ALA A 78 8.09 9.97 13.19
C ALA A 78 9.30 9.10 13.61
N GLN A 79 10.44 9.72 13.94
CA GLN A 79 11.65 8.99 14.33
C GLN A 79 11.81 8.77 15.84
N CYS A 80 11.29 9.67 16.67
CA CYS A 80 11.54 9.62 18.12
C CYS A 80 10.31 9.97 18.97
N GLY A 81 9.14 10.14 18.35
CA GLY A 81 7.86 10.35 19.01
C GLY A 81 7.66 11.72 19.67
N ALA A 82 8.67 12.59 19.79
CA ALA A 82 8.45 13.81 20.57
C ALA A 82 7.54 14.82 19.87
N ALA A 83 6.71 15.45 20.68
CA ALA A 83 5.68 16.39 20.27
C ALA A 83 6.26 17.77 19.92
N ALA A 84 5.64 18.43 18.94
CA ALA A 84 5.81 19.85 18.68
C ALA A 84 4.94 20.65 19.66
N GLY A 85 5.53 21.67 20.29
CA GLY A 85 4.84 22.54 21.22
C GLY A 85 5.78 23.53 21.90
N PRO A 86 5.26 24.47 22.70
CA PRO A 86 6.07 25.36 23.52
C PRO A 86 6.86 24.54 24.56
N GLY A 87 8.19 24.53 24.43
CA GLY A 87 9.10 23.66 25.21
C GLY A 87 9.46 22.32 24.52
N GLY A 88 8.84 22.02 23.39
CA GLY A 88 9.15 20.88 22.53
C GLY A 88 10.10 21.24 21.38
N LYS A 89 10.51 20.24 20.60
CA LYS A 89 11.40 20.43 19.45
C LYS A 89 10.65 20.91 18.22
N SER A 90 11.28 21.80 17.45
CA SER A 90 10.77 22.24 16.15
C SER A 90 10.70 21.05 15.19
N LEU A 91 9.51 20.77 14.64
CA LEU A 91 9.32 19.69 13.68
C LEU A 91 9.14 20.22 12.24
N ARG A 92 9.81 19.57 11.30
CA ARG A 92 9.78 19.84 9.86
C ARG A 92 8.88 18.81 9.21
N VAL A 93 8.00 19.27 8.34
CA VAL A 93 7.15 18.39 7.55
C VAL A 93 7.94 17.84 6.35
N CYS A 94 7.74 16.56 6.07
CA CYS A 94 8.20 15.90 4.85
C CYS A 94 7.65 16.61 3.61
N SER A 95 8.52 17.18 2.77
CA SER A 95 8.07 17.88 1.55
C SER A 95 7.42 16.94 0.52
N GLY A 96 7.83 15.67 0.48
CA GLY A 96 7.27 14.69 -0.44
C GLY A 96 5.91 14.14 0.03
N CYS A 97 5.81 13.81 1.31
CA CYS A 97 4.68 13.06 1.84
C CYS A 97 3.68 13.89 2.66
N LYS A 98 4.04 15.12 3.06
CA LYS A 98 3.22 16.11 3.81
C LYS A 98 2.56 15.63 5.12
N GLY A 99 2.67 14.35 5.46
CA GLY A 99 2.06 13.70 6.62
C GLY A 99 3.06 13.21 7.67
N ALA A 100 4.37 13.23 7.38
CA ALA A 100 5.41 12.86 8.34
C ALA A 100 6.14 14.11 8.85
N TYR A 101 6.42 14.14 10.15
CA TYR A 101 7.13 15.23 10.82
C TYR A 101 8.46 14.71 11.39
N TYR A 102 9.53 15.50 11.27
CA TYR A 102 10.89 15.14 11.68
C TYR A 102 11.55 16.27 12.47
N CYS A 103 12.56 15.97 13.29
CA CYS A 103 13.29 17.00 14.05
C CYS A 103 13.94 18.03 13.10
N SER A 104 13.70 19.31 13.35
CA SER A 104 14.30 20.42 12.58
C SER A 104 15.59 20.89 13.25
N GLY A 105 16.59 20.03 13.30
CA GLY A 105 17.89 20.40 13.87
C GLY A 105 18.78 19.16 13.99
N GLN A 106 19.87 19.15 13.22
CA GLN A 106 21.13 18.59 13.71
C GLN A 106 21.93 19.76 14.26
#